data_AF-A0A521KVZ5-F1
#
_entry.id   AF-A0A521KVZ5-F1
#
_cell.length_a   1.000
_cell.length_b   1.000
_cell.length_c   1.000
_cell.angle_alpha   90.00
_cell.angle_beta   90.00
_cell.angle_gamma   90.00
#
_symmetry.space_group_name_H-M   'P 1'
#
loop_
_entity.id
_entity.type
_entity.pdbx_description
1 polymer ?
#
loop_
_entity_poly.entity_id
_entity_poly.type
_entity_poly.pdbx_seq_one_letter_code
_entity_poly.pdbx_strand_id
1 'polypeptide(L)' 'MHELNRRDLMLFLTKSLSDKERFIISMYYEKGLTMREIGELLALTESRVCQIHSNVMNRLKDHLEKREEGLIP' A
#
# COMPACT_ATOMS: atom_id res chain seq x y z
N MET A 1 20.75 11.61 5.49
CA MET A 1 19.54 11.10 4.83
C MET A 1 19.41 9.63 5.19
N HIS A 2 18.49 9.26 6.08
CA HIS A 2 18.14 7.84 6.21
C HIS A 2 17.41 7.45 4.93
N GLU A 3 18.00 6.58 4.11
CA GLU A 3 17.27 5.88 3.06
C GLU A 3 16.04 5.24 3.70
N LEU A 4 14.85 5.78 3.38
CA LEU A 4 13.58 5.14 3.69
C LEU A 4 13.57 3.81 2.93
N ASN A 5 13.99 2.74 3.60
CA ASN A 5 13.94 1.42 3.00
C ASN A 5 12.46 1.06 2.75
N ARG A 6 12.19 0.45 1.60
CA ARG A 6 10.83 0.05 1.18
C ARG A 6 10.06 -0.73 2.26
N ARG A 7 10.81 -1.44 3.11
CA ARG A 7 10.34 -2.14 4.32
C ARG A 7 9.75 -1.22 5.39
N ASP A 8 10.39 -0.10 5.69
CA ASP A 8 9.95 0.83 6.75
C ASP A 8 8.70 1.60 6.31
N LEU A 9 8.61 1.92 5.01
CA LEU A 9 7.42 2.48 4.40
C LEU A 9 6.23 1.50 4.48
N MET A 10 6.45 0.22 4.16
CA MET A 10 5.43 -0.82 4.33
C MET A 10 5.05 -1.05 5.80
N LEU A 11 6.00 -1.07 6.72
CA LEU A 11 5.74 -1.24 8.16
C LEU A 11 4.88 -0.09 8.71
N PHE A 12 5.12 1.14 8.24
CA PHE A 12 4.34 2.29 8.63
C PHE A 12 2.92 2.27 8.02
N LEU A 13 2.82 1.94 6.73
CA LEU A 13 1.53 1.83 6.04
C LEU A 13 0.61 0.80 6.66
N THR A 14 1.18 -0.36 6.94
CA THR A 14 0.42 -1.52 7.34
C THR A 14 -0.25 -1.37 8.70
N LYS A 15 0.18 -0.47 9.61
CA LYS A 15 -0.58 -0.22 10.85
C LYS A 15 -2.01 0.28 10.60
N SER A 16 -2.26 0.91 9.44
CA SER A 16 -3.57 1.46 9.08
C SER A 16 -4.34 0.66 8.02
N LEU A 17 -3.76 -0.47 7.57
CA LEU A 17 -4.37 -1.34 6.59
C LEU A 17 -5.19 -2.44 7.25
N SER A 18 -6.36 -2.71 6.68
CA SER A 18 -7.07 -3.97 6.91
C SER A 18 -6.24 -5.16 6.45
N ASP A 19 -6.56 -6.35 6.96
CA ASP A 19 -5.87 -7.60 6.57
C ASP A 19 -5.92 -7.83 5.07
N LYS A 20 -7.03 -7.45 4.42
CA LYS A 20 -7.20 -7.54 2.97
C LYS A 20 -6.27 -6.60 2.21
N GLU A 21 -6.20 -5.34 2.62
CA GLU A 21 -5.28 -4.36 2.00
C GLU A 21 -3.83 -4.79 2.19
N ARG A 22 -3.46 -5.23 3.41
CA ARG A 22 -2.12 -5.75 3.71
C ARG A 22 -1.76 -6.93 2.81
N PHE A 23 -2.68 -7.87 2.64
CA PHE A 23 -2.48 -9.02 1.77
C PHE A 23 -2.22 -8.60 0.33
N ILE A 24 -3.06 -7.72 -0.23
CA ILE A 24 -2.90 -7.21 -1.61
C ILE A 24 -1.54 -6.56 -1.82
N ILE A 25 -1.11 -5.69 -0.89
CA ILE A 25 0.17 -4.98 -0.97
C ILE A 25 1.35 -5.95 -0.85
N SER A 26 1.30 -6.90 0.09
CA SER A 26 2.36 -7.90 0.27
C SER A 26 2.48 -8.80 -0.96
N MET A 27 1.37 -9.29 -1.51
CA MET A 27 1.38 -10.12 -2.71
C MET A 27 1.93 -9.37 -3.92
N TYR A 28 1.57 -8.10 -4.10
CA TYR A 28 2.05 -7.29 -5.21
C TYR A 28 3.55 -6.97 -5.10
N TYR A 29 3.99 -6.43 -3.96
CA TYR A 29 5.35 -5.90 -3.83
C TYR A 29 6.38 -6.90 -3.31
N GLU A 30 5.99 -7.88 -2.49
CA GLU A 30 6.91 -8.90 -1.97
C GLU A 30 6.92 -10.17 -2.83
N LYS A 31 5.76 -10.58 -3.34
CA LYS A 31 5.64 -11.80 -4.16
C LYS A 31 5.61 -11.54 -5.66
N GLY A 32 5.45 -10.28 -6.09
CA GLY A 32 5.44 -9.91 -7.51
C GLY A 32 4.21 -10.38 -8.28
N LEU A 33 3.12 -10.71 -7.58
CA LEU A 33 1.87 -11.14 -8.22
C LEU A 33 1.18 -9.98 -8.92
N THR A 34 0.53 -10.27 -10.04
CA THR A 34 -0.30 -9.31 -10.77
C THR A 34 -1.64 -9.06 -10.06
N MET A 35 -2.29 -7.93 -10.36
CA MET A 35 -3.62 -7.62 -9.80
C MET A 35 -4.66 -8.69 -10.14
N ARG A 36 -4.53 -9.33 -11.32
CA ARG A 36 -5.37 -10.43 -11.76
C ARG A 36 -5.19 -11.66 -10.86
N GLU A 37 -3.95 -12.11 -10.66
CA GLU A 37 -3.64 -13.28 -9.81
C GLU A 37 -4.06 -13.05 -8.35
N ILE A 38 -3.86 -11.83 -7.83
CA ILE A 38 -4.33 -11.45 -6.50
C ILE A 38 -5.87 -11.47 -6.43
N GLY A 39 -6.54 -11.03 -7.49
CA GLY A 39 -8.00 -11.10 -7.61
C GLY A 39 -8.50 -12.54 -7.55
N GLU A 40 -7.88 -13.44 -8.30
CA GLU A 40 -8.19 -14.87 -8.29
C GLU A 40 -8.04 -15.47 -6.88
N LEU A 41 -6.96 -15.16 -6.15
CA LEU A 41 -6.73 -15.63 -4.79
C LEU A 41 -7.76 -15.12 -3.76
N LEU A 42 -8.29 -13.90 -3.96
CA LEU A 42 -9.24 -13.26 -3.06
C LEU A 42 -10.71 -13.42 -3.47
N ALA A 43 -10.98 -14.14 -4.57
CA ALA A 43 -12.29 -14.18 -5.22
C ALA A 43 -12.83 -12.77 -5.54
N LEU A 44 -11.96 -11.90 -6.06
CA LEU A 44 -12.23 -10.53 -6.48
C LEU A 44 -11.90 -10.34 -7.95
N THR A 45 -12.51 -9.34 -8.59
CA THR A 45 -12.08 -8.91 -9.92
C THR A 45 -10.78 -8.13 -9.85
N GLU A 46 -9.99 -8.16 -10.93
CA GLU A 46 -8.76 -7.36 -11.06
C GLU A 46 -9.03 -5.87 -10.79
N SER A 47 -10.12 -5.33 -11.34
CA SER A 47 -10.54 -3.94 -11.12
C SER A 47 -10.74 -3.62 -9.65
N ARG A 48 -11.34 -4.55 -8.88
CA ARG A 48 -11.54 -4.35 -7.44
C ARG A 48 -10.22 -4.33 -6.69
N VAL A 49 -9.27 -5.19 -7.07
CA VAL A 49 -7.92 -5.19 -6.48
C VAL A 49 -7.18 -3.91 -6.81
N CYS A 50 -7.25 -3.44 -8.06
CA CYS A 50 -6.65 -2.17 -8.50
C CYS A 50 -7.20 -0.97 -7.71
N GLN A 51 -8.51 -0.92 -7.47
CA GLN A 51 -9.14 0.12 -6.64
C GLN A 51 -8.64 0.08 -5.20
N ILE A 52 -8.58 -1.10 -4.59
CA ILE A 52 -8.10 -1.24 -3.20
C ILE A 52 -6.64 -0.81 -3.10
N HIS A 53 -5.78 -1.26 -4.02
CA HIS A 53 -4.38 -0.83 -4.12
C HIS A 53 -4.27 0.70 -4.25
N SER A 54 -5.02 1.29 -5.19
CA SER A 54 -5.02 2.75 -5.42
C SER A 54 -5.42 3.53 -4.17
N ASN A 55 -6.46 3.08 -3.44
CA ASN A 55 -6.87 3.70 -2.19
C ASN A 55 -5.78 3.66 -1.12
N VAL A 56 -5.06 2.55 -1.02
CA VAL A 56 -3.92 2.43 -0.10
C VAL A 56 -2.80 3.40 -0.48
N MET A 57 -2.48 3.50 -1.77
CA MET A 57 -1.44 4.42 -2.26
C MET A 57 -1.82 5.89 -2.08
N ASN A 58 -3.10 6.25 -2.23
CA ASN A 58 -3.57 7.60 -1.95
C ASN A 58 -3.46 7.94 -0.46
N ARG A 59 -3.90 7.03 0.42
CA ARG A 59 -3.76 7.20 1.88
C ARG A 59 -2.30 7.32 2.31
N LEU A 60 -1.39 6.61 1.64
CA LEU A 60 0.05 6.75 1.84
C LEU A 60 0.52 8.17 1.50
N LYS A 61 0.16 8.64 0.31
CA LYS A 61 0.54 9.97 -0.18
C LYS A 61 0.09 11.06 0.77
N ASP A 62 -1.19 11.04 1.19
CA ASP A 62 -1.73 11.99 2.15
C ASP A 62 -0.97 11.98 3.49
N HIS A 63 -0.51 10.81 3.94
CA HIS A 63 0.26 10.71 5.18
C HIS A 63 1.67 11.31 5.05
N LEU A 64 2.32 11.12 3.89
CA LEU A 64 3.63 11.69 3.62
C LEU A 64 3.54 13.21 3.46
N GLU A 65 2.55 13.71 2.72
CA GLU A 65 2.33 15.15 2.55
C GLU A 65 2.05 15.86 3.88
N LYS A 66 1.22 15.27 4.75
CA LYS A 66 0.98 15.79 6.11
C LYS A 66 2.22 15.79 7.00
N ARG A 67 3.19 14.91 6.77
CA ARG A 67 4.49 14.93 7.46
C ARG A 67 5.38 16.05 6.94
N GLU A 68 5.29 16.40 5.66
CA GLU A 68 6.05 17.50 5.05
C GLU A 68 5.50 18.87 5.45
N GLU A 69 4.17 19.03 5.61
CA GLU A 69 3.56 20.29 6.10
C GLU A 69 3.85 20.60 7.58
N GLY A 70 4.34 19.63 8.35
CA GLY A 70 4.84 19.86 9.72
C GLY A 70 6.29 20.38 9.79
N LEU A 71 6.92 20.62 8.63
CA LEU A 71 8.33 21.01 8.50
C LEU A 71 8.50 22.36 7.78
N ILE A 72 7.62 23.33 8.05
CA ILE A 72 7.81 24.72 7.64
C ILE A 72 7.52 25.63 8.85
N PRO A 73 8.51 26.38 9.37
CA PRO A 73 8.30 27.41 10.40
C PRO A 73 7.56 28.65 9.86
#